data_AF-A0AAX3IB36-F1
#
_entry.id   AF-A0AAX3IB36-F1
#
_cell.length_a   1.000
_cell.length_b   1.000
_cell.length_c   1.000
_cell.angle_alpha   90.00
_cell.angle_beta   90.00
_cell.angle_gamma   90.00
#
_symmetry.space_group_name_H-M   'P 1'
#
loop_
_entity.id
_entity.type
_entity.pdbx_description
1 polymer ?
#
loop_
_entity_poly.entity_id
_entity_poly.type
_entity_poly.pdbx_seq_one_letter_code
_entity_poly.pdbx_strand_id
1 'polypeptide(L)'
;MVDFVNLISGKWAIPILYRLIVLDSPVRFSELQRAVSPITQKELTRQLRLFEQRGLVTRTVYAQVPPRVEYQITDLGKTLQDTFDLLADWMRVHAAQICASPGDAR
;
A
#
# COMPACT_ATOMS: atom_id res chain seq x y z
N MET A 1 -7.20 16.02 -6.65
CA MET A 1 -7.67 15.43 -5.36
C MET A 1 -8.39 14.11 -5.60
N VAL A 2 -9.37 14.03 -6.50
CA VAL A 2 -10.11 12.78 -6.83
C VAL A 2 -9.18 11.66 -7.31
N ASP A 3 -8.15 11.98 -8.11
CA ASP A 3 -7.19 10.96 -8.60
C ASP A 3 -6.36 10.33 -7.50
N PHE A 4 -6.01 11.10 -6.46
CA PHE A 4 -5.33 10.58 -5.29
C PHE A 4 -6.25 9.67 -4.50
N VAL A 5 -7.51 10.07 -4.27
CA VAL A 5 -8.50 9.22 -3.62
C VAL A 5 -8.67 7.92 -4.39
N ASN A 6 -8.77 7.94 -5.72
CA ASN A 6 -8.87 6.72 -6.53
C ASN A 6 -7.65 5.80 -6.44
N LEU A 7 -6.47 6.38 -6.19
CA LEU A 7 -5.23 5.63 -5.97
C LEU A 7 -5.23 4.93 -4.61
N ILE A 8 -5.67 5.60 -3.54
CA ILE A 8 -5.57 5.11 -2.16
C ILE A 8 -6.87 4.51 -1.60
N SER A 9 -8.00 4.61 -2.30
CA SER A 9 -9.33 4.16 -1.83
C SER A 9 -9.50 2.65 -1.76
N GLY A 10 -8.58 1.88 -2.34
CA GLY A 10 -8.62 0.42 -2.27
C GLY A 10 -8.24 -0.09 -0.89
N LYS A 11 -8.95 -1.11 -0.40
CA LYS A 11 -8.65 -1.84 0.85
C LYS A 11 -7.16 -2.19 1.04
N TRP A 12 -6.45 -2.43 -0.06
CA TRP A 12 -5.08 -2.90 -0.07
C TRP A 12 -4.04 -1.84 -0.39
N ALA A 13 -4.45 -0.66 -0.85
CA ALA A 13 -3.50 0.33 -1.36
C ALA A 13 -2.57 0.83 -0.26
N ILE A 14 -3.15 1.29 0.85
CA ILE A 14 -2.41 1.79 2.02
C ILE A 14 -1.57 0.67 2.67
N PRO A 15 -2.10 -0.54 2.97
CA PRO A 15 -1.29 -1.63 3.52
C PRO A 15 -0.06 -2.02 2.68
N ILE A 16 -0.19 -2.05 1.35
CA ILE A 16 0.94 -2.37 0.46
C ILE A 16 2.00 -1.26 0.52
N LEU A 17 1.60 0.00 0.34
CA LEU A 17 2.52 1.13 0.35
C LEU A 17 3.21 1.27 1.70
N TYR A 18 2.46 1.21 2.80
CA TYR A 18 3.01 1.25 4.15
C TYR A 18 4.03 0.13 4.38
N ARG A 19 3.74 -1.10 3.93
CA ARG A 19 4.69 -2.21 4.05
C ARG A 19 5.98 -1.96 3.27
N LEU A 20 5.90 -1.41 2.07
CA LEU A 20 7.07 -1.08 1.25
C LEU A 20 7.88 0.06 1.85
N ILE A 21 7.22 1.07 2.43
CA ILE A 21 7.86 2.18 3.16
C ILE A 21 8.62 1.65 4.37
N VAL A 22 8.00 0.81 5.21
CA VAL A 22 8.62 0.29 6.43
C VAL A 22 9.80 -0.65 6.15
N LEU A 23 9.73 -1.43 5.06
CA LEU A 23 10.84 -2.30 4.68
C LEU A 23 12.03 -1.52 4.13
N ASP A 24 11.77 -0.45 3.38
CA ASP A 24 12.75 0.38 2.66
C ASP A 24 13.84 -0.41 1.90
N SER A 25 13.49 -1.59 1.41
CA SER A 25 14.38 -2.47 0.67
C SER A 25 13.61 -3.22 -0.41
N PRO A 26 14.28 -3.68 -1.48
CA PRO A 26 13.64 -4.54 -2.49
C PRO A 26 13.02 -5.79 -1.85
N VAL A 27 11.77 -6.10 -2.20
CA VAL A 27 11.03 -7.26 -1.68
C VAL A 27 10.45 -8.09 -2.82
N ARG A 28 10.48 -9.42 -2.67
CA ARG A 28 9.88 -10.34 -3.64
C ARG A 28 8.36 -10.33 -3.56
N PHE A 29 7.70 -10.61 -4.68
CA PHE A 29 6.23 -10.66 -4.75
C PHE A 29 5.60 -11.56 -3.68
N SER A 30 6.14 -12.77 -3.49
CA SER A 30 5.62 -13.75 -2.55
C SER A 30 5.80 -13.33 -1.09
N GLU A 31 6.92 -12.68 -0.76
CA GLU A 31 7.19 -12.13 0.57
C GLU A 31 6.23 -10.97 0.87
N LEU A 32 6.02 -10.08 -0.09
CA LEU A 32 5.05 -8.99 0.02
C LEU A 32 3.61 -9.52 0.15
N GLN A 33 3.23 -10.51 -0.66
CA GLN A 33 1.89 -11.12 -0.59
C GLN A 33 1.62 -11.75 0.78
N ARG A 34 2.61 -12.44 1.36
CA ARG A 34 2.50 -13.01 2.71
C ARG A 34 2.37 -11.92 3.78
N ALA A 35 3.13 -10.84 3.65
CA ALA A 35 3.09 -9.73 4.60
C ALA A 35 1.76 -8.96 4.57
N VAL A 36 1.06 -8.96 3.43
CA VAL A 36 -0.22 -8.25 3.24
C VAL A 36 -1.40 -9.24 3.09
N SER A 37 -1.25 -10.47 3.62
CA SER A 37 -2.33 -11.46 3.65
C SER A 37 -3.57 -10.91 4.38
N PRO A 38 -4.83 -11.23 3.98
CA PRO A 38 -5.26 -12.19 2.95
C PRO A 38 -5.41 -11.65 1.51
N ILE A 39 -4.53 -10.75 1.03
CA ILE A 39 -4.62 -10.24 -0.34
C ILE A 39 -4.47 -11.34 -1.40
N THR A 40 -5.30 -11.29 -2.44
CA THR A 40 -5.19 -12.20 -3.59
C THR A 40 -4.03 -11.79 -4.49
N GLN A 41 -3.42 -12.77 -5.18
CA GLN A 41 -2.35 -12.51 -6.14
C GLN A 41 -2.78 -11.54 -7.25
N LYS A 42 -4.02 -11.67 -7.73
CA LYS A 42 -4.59 -10.80 -8.76
C LYS A 42 -4.66 -9.35 -8.28
N GLU A 43 -5.14 -9.12 -7.06
CA GLU A 43 -5.29 -7.77 -6.51
C GLU A 43 -3.94 -7.14 -6.18
N LEU A 44 -2.99 -7.90 -5.59
CA LEU A 44 -1.63 -7.41 -5.36
C LEU A 44 -0.95 -6.99 -6.67
N THR A 45 -1.08 -7.81 -7.72
CA THR A 45 -0.55 -7.47 -9.05
C THR A 45 -1.17 -6.20 -9.62
N ARG A 46 -2.49 -6.02 -9.47
CA ARG A 46 -3.19 -4.82 -9.92
C ARG A 46 -2.69 -3.56 -9.21
N GLN A 47 -2.54 -3.63 -7.89
CA GLN A 47 -2.07 -2.51 -7.06
C GLN A 47 -0.61 -2.15 -7.40
N LEU A 48 0.28 -3.14 -7.48
CA LEU A 48 1.70 -2.89 -7.80
C LEU A 48 1.88 -2.27 -9.18
N ARG A 49 1.13 -2.72 -10.20
CA ARG A 49 1.14 -2.09 -11.53
C ARG A 49 0.65 -0.65 -11.49
N LEU A 50 -0.40 -0.36 -10.72
CA LEU A 50 -0.89 1.00 -10.55
C LEU A 50 0.17 1.88 -9.89
N PHE A 51 0.82 1.40 -8.83
CA PHE A 51 1.88 2.14 -8.15
C PHE A 51 3.12 2.37 -9.00
N GLU A 52 3.50 1.38 -9.81
CA GLU A 52 4.56 1.49 -10.80
C GLU A 52 4.23 2.57 -11.85
N GLN A 53 3.02 2.55 -12.41
CA GLN A 53 2.55 3.57 -13.36
C GLN A 53 2.51 4.99 -12.76
N ARG A 54 2.32 5.09 -11.44
CA ARG A 54 2.29 6.37 -10.71
C ARG A 54 3.67 6.77 -10.17
N GLY A 55 4.71 5.98 -10.39
CA GLY A 55 6.07 6.26 -9.93
C GLY A 55 6.26 6.12 -8.42
N LEU A 56 5.37 5.41 -7.71
CA LEU A 56 5.46 5.19 -6.26
C LEU A 56 6.28 3.95 -5.91
N VAL A 57 6.35 2.99 -6.82
CA VAL A 57 7.05 1.72 -6.65
C VAL A 57 7.87 1.42 -7.90
N THR A 58 9.12 0.99 -7.72
CA THR A 58 9.96 0.49 -8.80
C THR A 58 9.87 -1.03 -8.84
N ARG A 59 9.77 -1.59 -10.05
CA ARG A 59 9.82 -3.01 -10.33
C ARG A 59 11.15 -3.36 -11.00
N THR A 60 11.95 -4.20 -10.35
CA THR A 60 13.24 -4.65 -10.89
C THR A 60 13.16 -6.12 -11.28
N VAL A 61 13.56 -6.44 -12.51
CA VAL A 61 13.61 -7.82 -13.03
C VAL A 61 15.07 -8.25 -13.13
N TYR A 62 15.41 -9.36 -12.47
CA TYR A 62 16.74 -9.94 -12.52
C TYR A 62 16.72 -11.15 -13.45
N ALA A 63 17.51 -11.07 -14.53
CA ALA A 63 17.73 -12.14 -15.49
C ALA A 63 18.70 -13.18 -14.91
N GLN A 64 18.23 -13.95 -13.94
CA GLN A 64 18.93 -15.10 -13.37
C GLN A 64 18.04 -16.35 -13.49
N VAL A 65 18.58 -17.53 -13.25
CA VAL A 65 17.80 -18.78 -13.19
C VAL A 65 17.61 -19.17 -11.72
N PRO A 66 16.38 -19.25 -11.19
CA PRO A 66 15.11 -18.83 -11.80
C PRO A 66 14.92 -17.29 -11.80
N PRO A 67 14.13 -16.71 -12.72
CA PRO A 67 13.95 -15.27 -12.81
C PRO A 67 13.35 -14.70 -11.54
N ARG A 68 13.90 -13.57 -11.08
CA ARG A 68 13.48 -12.89 -9.84
C ARG A 68 12.89 -11.52 -10.18
N VAL A 69 11.79 -11.18 -9.52
CA VAL A 69 11.18 -9.85 -9.60
C VAL A 69 11.08 -9.28 -8.21
N GLU A 70 11.49 -8.03 -8.06
CA GLU A 70 11.44 -7.28 -6.80
C GLU A 70 10.69 -5.97 -6.98
N TYR A 71 10.12 -5.51 -5.87
CA TYR A 71 9.43 -4.25 -5.75
C TYR A 71 10.07 -3.43 -4.64
N GLN A 72 10.25 -2.13 -4.86
CA GLN A 72 10.80 -1.22 -3.85
C GLN A 72 10.02 0.09 -3.91
N ILE A 73 9.82 0.73 -2.75
CA ILE A 73 9.26 2.08 -2.70
C ILE A 73 10.22 3.08 -3.34
N THR A 74 9.69 4.06 -4.07
CA THR A 74 10.49 5.20 -4.57
C THR A 74 10.57 6.31 -3.54
N ASP A 75 11.46 7.29 -3.76
CA ASP A 75 11.51 8.49 -2.92
C ASP A 75 10.17 9.25 -2.92
N LEU A 76 9.49 9.33 -4.06
CA LEU A 76 8.14 9.88 -4.15
C LEU A 76 7.13 9.05 -3.33
N GLY A 77 7.22 7.72 -3.38
CA GLY A 77 6.38 6.85 -2.57
C GLY A 77 6.59 7.05 -1.06
N LYS A 78 7.83 7.32 -0.64
CA LYS A 78 8.17 7.60 0.78
C LYS A 78 7.53 8.87 1.30
N THR A 79 7.36 9.91 0.47
CA THR A 79 6.71 11.16 0.92
C THR A 79 5.24 10.96 1.32
N LEU A 80 4.62 9.82 0.98
CA LEU A 80 3.27 9.49 1.43
C LEU A 80 3.22 9.08 2.90
N GLN A 81 4.35 8.73 3.52
CA GLN A 81 4.40 8.33 4.92
C GLN A 81 3.78 9.40 5.84
N ASP A 82 4.24 10.65 5.71
CA ASP A 82 3.72 11.76 6.51
C ASP A 82 2.21 11.95 6.34
N THR A 83 1.69 11.71 5.13
CA THR A 83 0.25 11.79 4.85
C THR A 83 -0.53 10.67 5.55
N PHE A 84 0.00 9.45 5.54
CA PHE A 84 -0.61 8.33 6.24
C PHE A 84 -0.55 8.51 7.76
N ASP A 85 0.53 9.06 8.29
CA ASP A 85 0.69 9.34 9.71
C ASP A 85 -0.33 10.39 10.18
N LEU A 86 -0.51 11.47 9.42
CA LEU A 86 -1.55 12.48 9.70
C LEU A 86 -2.97 11.90 9.67
N LEU A 87 -3.27 11.03 8.71
CA LEU A 87 -4.56 10.34 8.63
C LEU A 87 -4.76 9.40 9.82
N ALA A 88 -3.71 8.69 10.23
CA ALA A 88 -3.75 7.79 11.37
C ALA A 88 -3.92 8.57 12.69
N ASP A 89 -3.27 9.71 12.85
CA ASP A 89 -3.45 10.61 13.99
C ASP A 89 -4.87 11.15 14.08
N TRP A 90 -5.41 11.64 12.95
CA TRP A 90 -6.80 12.07 12.90
C TRP A 90 -7.76 10.94 13.29
N MET A 91 -7.55 9.73 12.76
CA MET A 91 -8.35 8.56 13.15
C MET A 91 -8.22 8.27 14.65
N ARG A 92 -7.02 8.31 15.24
CA ARG A 92 -6.82 8.10 16.69
C ARG A 92 -7.60 9.09 17.53
N VAL A 93 -7.61 10.37 17.14
CA VAL A 93 -8.33 11.44 17.85
C VAL A 93 -9.85 11.28 17.73
N HIS A 94 -10.34 10.85 16.57
CA HIS A 94 -11.77 10.82 16.25
C HIS A 94 -12.41 9.42 16.28
N ALA A 95 -11.66 8.35 16.57
CA ALA A 95 -12.15 6.97 16.52
C ALA A 95 -13.43 6.76 17.33
N ALA A 96 -13.50 7.33 18.54
CA ALA A 96 -14.68 7.23 19.39
C ALA A 96 -15.92 7.87 18.76
N GLN A 97 -15.76 8.98 18.03
CA GLN A 97 -16.86 9.68 17.36
C GLN A 97 -17.34 8.92 16.11
N ILE A 98 -16.41 8.28 15.40
CA ILE A 98 -16.70 7.47 14.22
C ILE A 98 -17.43 6.18 14.63
N CYS A 99 -16.93 5.47 15.65
CA CYS A 99 -17.53 4.25 16.18
C CYS A 99 -18.86 4.49 16.91
N ALA A 100 -19.11 5.69 17.45
CA ALA A 100 -20.36 6.05 18.09
C ALA A 100 -21.49 6.42 17.10
N SER A 101 -21.27 6.29 15.79
CA SER A 101 -22.32 6.56 14.80
C SER A 101 -23.50 5.59 14.98
N PRO A 102 -24.77 6.07 15.03
CA PRO A 102 -25.93 5.26 15.41
C PRO A 102 -26.43 4.25 14.36
N GLY A 103 -25.61 3.94 13.34
CA GLY A 103 -26.04 3.24 12.12
C GLY A 103 -26.02 1.71 12.18
N ASP A 104 -25.26 1.10 13.10
CA ASP A 104 -25.01 -0.36 13.13
C ASP A 104 -25.97 -1.15 14.03
N ALA A 105 -27.07 -0.53 14.49
CA ALA A 105 -28.07 -1.16 15.37
C ALA A 105 -29.39 -1.52 14.64
N ARG A 106 -29.36 -1.87 13.36
CA ARG A 106 -30.55 -2.32 12.60
C ARG A 106 -30.30 -3.59 11.81
#